data_AF-A0A3D0N826-F1
#
_entry.id   AF-A0A3D0N826-F1
#
_cell.length_a   1.000
_cell.length_b   1.000
_cell.length_c   1.000
_cell.angle_alpha   90.00
_cell.angle_beta   90.00
_cell.angle_gamma   90.00
#
_symmetry.space_group_name_H-M   'P 1'
#
loop_
_entity.id
_entity.type
_entity.pdbx_description
1 polymer ?
#
loop_
_entity_poly.entity_id
_entity_poly.type
_entity_poly.pdbx_seq_one_letter_code
_entity_poly.pdbx_strand_id
1 'polypeptide(L)'
;MELTGERKPVDPGRVPPSFGNGAVIWEPTVEGEAAEFINATIRDGRVVPLDPAQEASVTYRVRLPYVLADAQVSGSVAGEVALAVSTDAEASWRELWRGEGPITLDLREEVMNRYDYALRLTIPARSGAEVSDLSVRSVLIASPLSLPGELRLGENRMQFVAGPVTEPVEAELAWIERFRSDLGVSLNGLGFYLMDDTNHRDLFVARPGEELPVKVTIEGRAFDGTVTLEGLPDGWLAGPASQAARGGGEATTVSFSLRPDGPQGLIAPFEVVLRDGARERRIPAQVLLADAALVAEAEATELSGGARPVEEQTNSGLAHAEVGEAGTLAFTAQPTQPGTHALWLRMKLSEGGATRFSLRVDGEEREVRALGMIGFSDWTSPTNAATKIFAHYGEMYGHWLWWRLPEIELPAGAHRVEIVAGAGQSFDAVALLPQTQEVDRAAMNLLHTWSFAPWLLPM
;
A
#
# COMPACT_ATOMS: atom_id res chain seq x y z
N MET A 1 -4.17 21.80 2.00
CA MET A 1 -3.71 22.42 3.26
C MET A 1 -2.80 23.58 2.90
N GLU A 2 -3.15 24.83 3.24
CA GLU A 2 -2.20 25.95 3.13
C GLU A 2 -1.11 25.74 4.19
N LEU A 3 0.12 25.55 3.74
CA LEU A 3 1.28 25.32 4.60
C LEU A 3 1.83 26.67 5.06
N THR A 4 1.37 27.17 6.20
CA THR A 4 1.96 28.36 6.83
C THR A 4 2.95 27.95 7.93
N GLY A 5 4.24 28.21 7.71
CA GLY A 5 5.31 28.11 8.71
C GLY A 5 6.64 27.64 8.11
N GLU A 6 7.76 28.18 8.61
CA GLU A 6 9.13 27.75 8.27
C GLU A 6 9.38 26.31 8.76
N ARG A 7 8.86 25.30 8.07
CA ARG A 7 9.28 23.91 8.25
C ARG A 7 10.33 23.58 7.21
N LYS A 8 11.51 23.18 7.67
CA LYS A 8 12.55 22.60 6.81
C LYS A 8 12.04 21.25 6.28
N PRO A 9 12.33 20.89 5.01
CA PRO A 9 12.04 19.57 4.49
C PRO A 9 12.62 18.49 5.42
N VAL A 10 11.81 17.47 5.74
CA VAL A 10 12.32 16.28 6.42
C VAL A 10 13.20 15.54 5.41
N ASP A 11 14.46 15.31 5.78
CA ASP A 11 15.38 14.48 5.00
C ASP A 11 14.71 13.10 4.75
N PRO A 12 14.50 12.70 3.47
CA PRO A 12 13.87 11.42 3.14
C PRO A 12 14.59 10.22 3.78
N GLY A 13 15.90 10.32 4.04
CA GLY A 13 16.68 9.27 4.72
C GLY A 13 16.40 9.16 6.23
N ARG A 14 15.63 10.08 6.81
CA ARG A 14 15.19 10.08 8.22
C ARG A 14 13.74 9.68 8.41
N VAL A 15 13.02 9.40 7.31
CA VAL A 15 11.69 8.81 7.38
C VAL A 15 11.89 7.30 7.55
N PRO A 16 11.61 6.71 8.73
CA PRO A 16 11.66 5.26 8.85
C PRO A 16 10.67 4.64 7.85
N PRO A 17 10.97 3.48 7.26
CA PRO A 17 10.04 2.81 6.37
C PRO A 17 8.69 2.60 7.08
N SER A 18 7.63 3.08 6.45
CA SER A 18 6.26 2.85 6.89
C SER A 18 5.83 1.45 6.48
N PHE A 19 5.59 0.57 7.44
CA PHE A 19 5.03 -0.76 7.23
C PHE A 19 3.50 -0.76 7.48
N GLY A 20 2.79 -1.65 6.79
CA GLY A 20 1.35 -1.97 6.97
C GLY A 20 1.21 -3.29 7.72
N ASN A 21 0.11 -4.04 7.57
CA ASN A 21 0.09 -5.45 8.02
C ASN A 21 1.11 -6.26 7.21
N GLY A 22 1.79 -7.27 7.73
CA GLY A 22 2.74 -8.05 6.93
C GLY A 22 3.66 -8.92 7.76
N ALA A 23 4.75 -9.40 7.16
CA ALA A 23 5.80 -10.12 7.87
C ALA A 23 7.18 -9.55 7.55
N VAL A 24 8.03 -9.45 8.58
CA VAL A 24 9.46 -9.14 8.46
C VAL A 24 10.21 -10.43 8.70
N ILE A 25 11.11 -10.76 7.77
CA ILE A 25 12.02 -11.89 7.92
C ILE A 25 13.38 -11.32 8.30
N TRP A 26 13.89 -11.75 9.44
CA TRP A 26 15.26 -11.51 9.83
C TRP A 26 16.08 -12.76 9.62
N GLU A 27 17.23 -12.58 8.96
CA GLU A 27 18.28 -13.58 8.83
C GLU A 27 19.53 -13.01 9.50
N PRO A 28 20.37 -13.84 10.15
CA PRO A 28 21.60 -13.39 10.75
C PRO A 28 22.45 -12.63 9.74
N THR A 29 22.83 -11.42 10.12
CA THR A 29 23.85 -10.61 9.46
C THR A 29 24.67 -9.92 10.55
N VAL A 30 25.97 -9.71 10.28
CA VAL A 30 26.85 -8.92 11.17
C VAL A 30 26.68 -7.41 10.97
N GLU A 31 25.90 -7.01 9.95
CA GLU A 31 25.57 -5.63 9.66
C GLU A 31 24.22 -5.23 10.27
N GLY A 32 24.17 -4.07 10.92
CA GLY A 32 22.94 -3.51 11.51
C GLY A 32 22.88 -3.63 13.04
N GLU A 33 21.81 -3.08 13.61
CA GLU A 33 21.63 -2.93 15.07
C GLU A 33 20.55 -3.85 15.65
N ALA A 34 19.86 -4.62 14.80
CA ALA A 34 18.74 -5.47 15.20
C ALA A 34 19.17 -6.72 15.99
N ALA A 35 20.44 -7.12 15.89
CA ALA A 35 20.97 -8.26 16.62
C ALA A 35 22.34 -7.98 17.23
N GLU A 36 22.58 -8.56 18.39
CA GLU A 36 23.84 -8.50 19.11
C GLU A 36 24.50 -9.88 19.13
N PHE A 37 25.77 -9.93 18.77
CA PHE A 37 26.57 -11.15 18.74
C PHE A 37 27.63 -11.09 19.84
N ILE A 38 27.56 -12.02 20.80
CA ILE A 38 28.54 -12.17 21.88
C ILE A 38 29.30 -13.47 21.63
N ASN A 39 30.61 -13.37 21.40
CA ASN A 39 31.47 -14.51 21.05
C ASN A 39 30.95 -15.35 19.86
N ALA A 40 30.10 -14.76 19.00
CA ALA A 40 29.51 -15.39 17.83
C ALA A 40 29.86 -14.57 16.58
N THR A 41 29.91 -15.24 15.43
CA THR A 41 30.06 -14.60 14.12
C THR A 41 29.32 -15.40 13.06
N ILE A 42 29.19 -14.83 11.86
CA ILE A 42 28.71 -15.54 10.70
C ILE A 42 29.91 -16.00 9.86
N ARG A 43 29.98 -17.28 9.54
CA ARG A 43 30.96 -17.89 8.64
C ARG A 43 30.23 -18.79 7.67
N ASP A 44 30.40 -18.56 6.37
CA ASP A 44 29.75 -19.34 5.31
C ASP A 44 28.22 -19.45 5.48
N GLY A 45 27.58 -18.35 5.91
CA GLY A 45 26.14 -18.29 6.16
C GLY A 45 25.67 -18.98 7.45
N ARG A 46 26.60 -19.43 8.31
CA ARG A 46 26.32 -20.12 9.57
C ARG A 46 26.70 -19.27 10.77
N VAL A 47 25.87 -19.30 11.80
CA VAL A 47 26.22 -18.74 13.11
C VAL A 47 27.14 -19.73 13.83
N VAL A 48 28.35 -19.28 14.15
CA VAL A 48 29.39 -20.09 14.80
C VAL A 48 30.08 -19.30 15.92
N PRO A 49 30.62 -19.97 16.96
CA PRO A 49 31.41 -19.30 17.99
C PRO A 49 32.76 -18.80 17.46
N LEU A 50 33.22 -17.65 17.96
CA LEU A 50 34.57 -17.10 17.70
C LEU A 50 35.63 -17.87 18.50
N ASP A 51 35.40 -18.03 19.81
CA ASP A 51 36.16 -18.91 20.70
C ASP A 51 35.26 -20.07 21.16
N PRO A 52 35.46 -21.30 20.64
CA PRO A 52 34.70 -22.48 21.04
C PRO A 52 34.86 -22.85 22.52
N ALA A 53 35.85 -22.32 23.23
CA ALA A 53 36.03 -22.58 24.66
C ALA A 53 35.10 -21.76 25.56
N GLN A 54 34.43 -20.75 25.00
CA GLN A 54 33.51 -19.86 25.69
C GLN A 54 32.09 -20.03 25.16
N GLU A 55 31.09 -19.70 25.97
CA GLU A 55 29.71 -19.63 25.50
C GLU A 55 29.57 -18.52 24.44
N ALA A 56 28.73 -18.75 23.44
CA ALA A 56 28.42 -17.75 22.44
C ALA A 56 26.90 -17.52 22.39
N SER A 57 26.47 -16.29 22.09
CA SER A 57 25.06 -15.96 21.97
C SER A 57 24.77 -14.97 20.86
N VAL A 58 23.59 -15.10 20.28
CA VAL A 58 23.01 -14.11 19.36
C VAL A 58 21.67 -13.68 19.94
N THR A 59 21.52 -12.39 20.22
CA THR A 59 20.27 -11.79 20.68
C THR A 59 19.68 -10.93 19.57
N TYR A 60 18.55 -11.35 19.00
CA TYR A 60 17.77 -10.59 18.02
C TYR A 60 16.64 -9.83 18.71
N ARG A 61 16.46 -8.55 18.39
CA ARG A 61 15.48 -7.65 19.03
C ARG A 61 14.48 -7.13 18.01
N VAL A 62 13.21 -7.35 18.28
CA VAL A 62 12.11 -6.76 17.52
C VAL A 62 11.54 -5.62 18.35
N ARG A 63 11.53 -4.42 17.77
CA ARG A 63 10.85 -3.25 18.34
C ARG A 63 10.17 -2.49 17.22
N LEU A 64 8.86 -2.55 17.17
CA LEU A 64 8.07 -2.07 16.06
C LEU A 64 6.94 -1.18 16.58
N PRO A 65 6.51 -0.13 15.84
CA PRO A 65 5.28 0.60 16.15
C PRO A 65 4.00 -0.17 15.74
N TYR A 66 4.12 -1.50 15.53
CA TYR A 66 3.08 -2.39 15.03
C TYR A 66 2.76 -3.48 16.04
N VAL A 67 1.50 -3.91 16.09
CA VAL A 67 1.10 -5.03 16.92
C VAL A 67 1.58 -6.32 16.28
N LEU A 68 2.35 -7.14 16.99
CA LEU A 68 2.74 -8.47 16.56
C LEU A 68 1.55 -9.42 16.67
N ALA A 69 1.32 -10.19 15.61
CA ALA A 69 0.24 -11.17 15.56
C ALA A 69 0.75 -12.61 15.65
N ASP A 70 1.98 -12.84 15.19
CA ASP A 70 2.61 -14.14 15.09
C ASP A 70 4.14 -13.95 14.95
N ALA A 71 4.92 -14.95 15.34
CA ALA A 71 6.32 -15.04 14.96
C ALA A 71 6.76 -16.51 14.86
N GLN A 72 7.65 -16.81 13.93
CA GLN A 72 8.18 -18.15 13.70
C GLN A 72 9.70 -18.12 13.62
N VAL A 73 10.33 -19.13 14.22
CA VAL A 73 11.78 -19.36 14.11
C VAL A 73 12.00 -20.64 13.33
N SER A 74 12.80 -20.55 12.28
CA SER A 74 13.26 -21.70 11.51
C SER A 74 14.78 -21.75 11.45
N GLY A 75 15.34 -22.94 11.26
CA GLY A 75 16.77 -23.12 11.06
C GLY A 75 17.20 -24.57 11.23
N SER A 76 18.50 -24.82 11.22
CA SER A 76 19.07 -26.15 11.44
C SER A 76 20.31 -26.04 12.30
N VAL A 77 20.45 -26.97 13.24
CA VAL A 77 21.55 -26.98 14.21
C VAL A 77 22.32 -28.28 14.11
N ALA A 78 23.64 -28.18 13.97
CA ALA A 78 24.55 -29.29 14.23
C ALA A 78 25.16 -29.08 15.61
N GLY A 79 24.83 -29.91 16.62
CA GLY A 79 25.23 -29.73 18.03
C GLY A 79 24.11 -29.15 18.91
N GLU A 80 24.32 -29.10 20.23
CA GLU A 80 23.30 -28.58 21.17
C GLU A 80 23.32 -27.06 21.20
N VAL A 81 22.16 -26.43 21.02
CA VAL A 81 21.94 -25.00 21.29
C VAL A 81 20.64 -24.81 22.06
N ALA A 82 20.45 -23.63 22.65
CA ALA A 82 19.22 -23.25 23.33
C ALA A 82 18.65 -21.96 22.73
N LEU A 83 17.32 -21.91 22.58
CA LEU A 83 16.57 -20.73 22.17
C LEU A 83 15.68 -20.27 23.32
N ALA A 84 15.73 -18.98 23.62
CA ALA A 84 14.89 -18.35 24.63
C ALA A 84 14.26 -17.06 24.11
N VAL A 85 13.10 -16.71 24.66
CA VAL A 85 12.38 -15.45 24.37
C VAL A 85 12.30 -14.58 25.61
N SER A 86 12.33 -13.26 25.39
CA SER A 86 11.96 -12.24 26.37
C SER A 86 10.89 -11.33 25.77
N THR A 87 9.93 -10.95 26.60
CA THR A 87 8.85 -10.00 26.25
C THR A 87 8.74 -8.87 27.28
N ASP A 88 9.80 -8.66 28.06
CA ASP A 88 9.89 -7.74 29.18
C ASP A 88 11.20 -6.93 29.16
N ALA A 89 11.61 -6.52 27.96
CA ALA A 89 12.86 -5.80 27.71
C ALA A 89 14.10 -6.52 28.27
N GLU A 90 14.18 -7.84 28.04
CA GLU A 90 15.31 -8.71 28.41
C GLU A 90 15.54 -8.87 29.92
N ALA A 91 14.57 -8.46 30.74
CA ALA A 91 14.63 -8.62 32.19
C ALA A 91 14.52 -10.10 32.60
N SER A 92 13.72 -10.89 31.88
CA SER A 92 13.62 -12.34 32.05
C SER A 92 13.63 -13.08 30.72
N TRP A 93 14.05 -14.35 30.77
CA TRP A 93 14.19 -15.20 29.59
C TRP A 93 13.49 -16.54 29.83
N ARG A 94 12.60 -16.93 28.92
CA ARG A 94 11.93 -18.22 28.92
C ARG A 94 12.54 -19.11 27.85
N GLU A 95 13.08 -20.26 28.24
CA GLU A 95 13.58 -21.25 27.26
C GLU A 95 12.41 -21.82 26.47
N LEU A 96 12.51 -21.72 25.14
CA LEU A 96 11.54 -22.23 24.18
C LEU A 96 11.90 -23.64 23.73
N TRP A 97 13.20 -23.87 23.56
CA TRP A 97 13.72 -25.08 22.94
C TRP A 97 15.21 -25.25 23.24
N ARG A 98 15.64 -26.50 23.35
CA ARG A 98 17.05 -26.89 23.44
C ARG A 98 17.24 -28.21 22.70
N GLY A 99 18.28 -28.29 21.89
CA GLY A 99 18.63 -29.53 21.21
C GLY A 99 19.50 -29.33 19.98
N GLU A 100 19.52 -30.37 19.15
CA GLU A 100 20.16 -30.43 17.84
C GLU A 100 19.12 -30.75 16.75
N GLY A 101 19.45 -30.48 15.49
CA GLY A 101 18.59 -30.74 14.34
C GLY A 101 17.72 -29.54 13.92
N PRO A 102 16.59 -29.78 13.22
CA PRO A 102 15.77 -28.70 12.69
C PRO A 102 15.09 -27.90 13.80
N ILE A 103 15.13 -26.57 13.66
CA ILE A 103 14.36 -25.63 14.46
C ILE A 103 13.08 -25.30 13.69
N THR A 104 11.94 -25.55 14.33
CA THR A 104 10.63 -25.08 13.86
C THR A 104 9.82 -24.67 15.09
N LEU A 105 9.88 -23.39 15.46
CA LEU A 105 9.18 -22.87 16.63
C LEU A 105 8.11 -21.87 16.22
N ASP A 106 6.91 -22.08 16.73
CA ASP A 106 5.80 -21.13 16.70
C ASP A 106 5.84 -20.31 18.01
N LEU A 107 5.96 -18.99 17.88
CA LEU A 107 6.04 -18.05 18.99
C LEU A 107 4.76 -17.24 19.19
N ARG A 108 3.68 -17.57 18.47
CA ARG A 108 2.43 -16.79 18.49
C ARG A 108 1.92 -16.50 19.90
N GLU A 109 1.89 -17.51 20.78
CA GLU A 109 1.41 -17.34 22.15
C GLU A 109 2.26 -16.35 22.98
N GLU A 110 3.53 -16.19 22.62
CA GLU A 110 4.47 -15.31 23.33
C GLU A 110 4.37 -13.87 22.86
N VAL A 111 4.24 -13.67 21.53
CA VAL A 111 4.40 -12.36 20.90
C VAL A 111 3.08 -11.69 20.53
N MET A 112 1.98 -12.45 20.45
CA MET A 112 0.69 -11.90 20.02
C MET A 112 0.26 -10.73 20.92
N ASN A 113 -0.22 -9.65 20.30
CA ASN A 113 -0.65 -8.40 20.95
C ASN A 113 0.48 -7.60 21.62
N ARG A 114 1.74 -7.81 21.22
CA ARG A 114 2.91 -7.04 21.72
C ARG A 114 3.50 -6.14 20.63
N TYR A 115 4.32 -5.19 21.04
CA TYR A 115 5.07 -4.30 20.13
C TYR A 115 6.56 -4.62 20.06
N ASP A 116 7.03 -5.45 20.98
CA ASP A 116 8.41 -5.88 21.08
C ASP A 116 8.53 -7.31 21.61
N TYR A 117 9.67 -7.91 21.31
CA TYR A 117 10.21 -9.12 21.94
C TYR A 117 11.70 -9.25 21.61
N ALA A 118 12.42 -10.08 22.35
CA ALA A 118 13.79 -10.47 22.03
C ALA A 118 13.92 -11.99 21.98
N LEU A 119 14.73 -12.50 21.06
CA LEU A 119 15.12 -13.90 20.97
C LEU A 119 16.60 -14.04 21.23
N ARG A 120 16.99 -15.02 22.04
CA ARG A 120 18.38 -15.36 22.29
C ARG A 120 18.65 -16.80 21.90
N LEU A 121 19.55 -16.97 20.95
CA LEU A 121 20.23 -18.23 20.66
C LEU A 121 21.49 -18.32 21.55
N THR A 122 21.67 -19.44 22.25
CA THR A 122 22.85 -19.72 23.08
C THR A 122 23.53 -20.99 22.59
N ILE A 123 24.81 -20.87 22.27
CA ILE A 123 25.71 -21.97 21.89
C ILE A 123 26.61 -22.27 23.10
N PRO A 124 26.44 -23.40 23.79
CA PRO A 124 27.26 -23.76 24.95
C PRO A 124 28.74 -23.86 24.59
N ALA A 125 29.61 -23.50 25.54
CA ALA A 125 31.04 -23.69 25.40
C ALA A 125 31.38 -25.14 25.08
N ARG A 126 32.28 -25.35 24.12
CA ARG A 126 32.80 -26.65 23.66
C ARG A 126 31.75 -27.60 23.07
N SER A 127 30.55 -27.10 22.74
CA SER A 127 29.52 -27.87 22.01
C SER A 127 29.94 -28.22 20.59
N GLY A 128 30.80 -27.40 19.98
CA GLY A 128 31.09 -27.47 18.55
C GLY A 128 29.87 -27.13 17.68
N ALA A 129 28.85 -26.48 18.26
CA ALA A 129 27.59 -26.29 17.56
C ALA A 129 27.65 -25.19 16.51
N GLU A 130 26.94 -25.42 15.41
CA GLU A 130 26.78 -24.48 14.30
C GLU A 130 25.31 -24.40 13.92
N VAL A 131 24.84 -23.18 13.62
CA VAL A 131 23.45 -22.95 13.19
C VAL A 131 23.43 -22.45 11.76
N SER A 132 22.72 -23.15 10.88
CA SER A 132 22.48 -22.74 9.49
C SER A 132 21.02 -22.38 9.27
N ASP A 133 20.76 -21.59 8.23
CA ASP A 133 19.41 -21.28 7.74
C ASP A 133 18.50 -20.66 8.82
N LEU A 134 19.10 -20.04 9.84
CA LEU A 134 18.38 -19.40 10.93
C LEU A 134 17.60 -18.22 10.35
N SER A 135 16.30 -18.20 10.61
CA SER A 135 15.41 -17.15 10.16
C SER A 135 14.34 -16.91 11.23
N VAL A 136 14.01 -15.65 11.46
CA VAL A 136 12.92 -15.22 12.34
C VAL A 136 11.92 -14.42 11.53
N ARG A 137 10.74 -15.00 11.31
CA ARG A 137 9.62 -14.37 10.63
C ARG A 137 8.68 -13.75 11.66
N SER A 138 8.57 -12.43 11.71
CA SER A 138 7.65 -11.70 12.60
C SER A 138 6.47 -11.16 11.82
N VAL A 139 5.25 -11.53 12.18
CA VAL A 139 4.01 -11.00 11.58
C VAL A 139 3.52 -9.82 12.40
N LEU A 140 3.24 -8.73 11.71
CA LEU A 140 2.85 -7.46 12.30
C LEU A 140 1.54 -6.95 11.68
N ILE A 141 0.76 -6.24 12.48
CA ILE A 141 -0.52 -5.64 12.15
C ILE A 141 -0.39 -4.12 12.38
N ALA A 142 -0.62 -3.37 11.31
CA ALA A 142 -0.84 -1.93 11.35
C ALA A 142 -2.30 -1.62 11.69
N SER A 143 -2.54 -1.36 12.97
CA SER A 143 -3.82 -0.85 13.48
C SER A 143 -3.78 0.55 14.13
N PRO A 144 -3.11 1.56 13.54
CA PRO A 144 -3.37 2.94 13.92
C PRO A 144 -4.73 3.36 13.36
N LEU A 145 -5.56 4.00 14.20
CA LEU A 145 -6.90 4.55 13.88
C LEU A 145 -7.97 3.46 13.64
N SER A 146 -8.40 2.82 14.73
CA SER A 146 -9.34 1.69 14.78
C SER A 146 -10.81 2.04 14.56
N LEU A 147 -11.11 3.19 13.95
CA LEU A 147 -12.49 3.51 13.54
C LEU A 147 -12.49 3.73 12.02
N PRO A 148 -12.88 2.72 11.24
CA PRO A 148 -13.05 2.85 9.81
C PRO A 148 -14.40 3.53 9.61
N GLY A 149 -14.40 4.81 9.27
CA GLY A 149 -15.65 5.45 8.91
C GLY A 149 -15.54 6.93 8.60
N GLU A 150 -16.02 7.30 7.42
CA GLU A 150 -16.45 8.67 7.16
C GLU A 150 -17.63 8.98 8.09
N LEU A 151 -17.52 10.04 8.89
CA LEU A 151 -18.66 10.58 9.61
C LEU A 151 -19.52 11.37 8.65
N ARG A 152 -20.83 11.14 8.69
CA ARG A 152 -21.78 11.98 7.95
C ARG A 152 -21.85 13.36 8.61
N LEU A 153 -22.14 14.39 7.84
CA LEU A 153 -22.52 15.68 8.42
C LEU A 153 -23.78 15.49 9.28
N GLY A 154 -23.72 15.96 10.53
CA GLY A 154 -24.83 15.86 11.48
C GLY A 154 -24.67 14.73 12.50
N GLU A 155 -25.79 14.14 12.90
CA GLU A 155 -25.81 13.11 13.95
C GLU A 155 -25.29 11.76 13.42
N ASN A 156 -24.28 11.23 14.11
CA ASN A 156 -23.72 9.91 13.84
C ASN A 156 -23.95 9.01 15.06
N ARG A 157 -24.28 7.73 14.83
CA ARG A 157 -24.46 6.74 15.89
C ARG A 157 -23.33 5.72 15.83
N MET A 158 -22.56 5.60 16.92
CA MET A 158 -21.51 4.60 17.08
C MET A 158 -21.99 3.47 17.99
N GLN A 159 -21.61 2.23 17.68
CA GLN A 159 -21.90 1.07 18.51
C GLN A 159 -20.61 0.25 18.68
N PHE A 160 -20.30 -0.09 19.92
CA PHE A 160 -19.18 -0.97 20.25
C PHE A 160 -19.72 -2.37 20.51
N VAL A 161 -19.18 -3.37 19.79
CA VAL A 161 -19.46 -4.78 20.04
C VAL A 161 -18.23 -5.39 20.69
N ALA A 162 -18.38 -5.80 21.94
CA ALA A 162 -17.35 -6.49 22.72
C ALA A 162 -17.94 -7.73 23.37
N GLY A 163 -17.08 -8.62 23.88
CA GLY A 163 -17.49 -9.69 24.78
C GLY A 163 -18.10 -9.14 26.08
N PRO A 164 -18.40 -9.99 27.07
CA PRO A 164 -18.96 -9.54 28.36
C PRO A 164 -18.08 -8.45 28.96
N VAL A 165 -18.60 -7.21 28.99
CA VAL A 165 -17.83 -6.06 29.48
C VAL A 165 -17.92 -6.03 31.00
N THR A 166 -16.80 -6.22 31.68
CA THR A 166 -16.73 -6.20 33.15
C THR A 166 -16.52 -4.80 33.73
N GLU A 167 -16.23 -3.82 32.86
CA GLU A 167 -15.92 -2.42 33.20
C GLU A 167 -16.58 -1.46 32.18
N PRO A 168 -16.79 -0.16 32.49
CA PRO A 168 -17.28 0.81 31.52
C PRO A 168 -16.33 0.97 30.32
N VAL A 169 -16.88 1.10 29.12
CA VAL A 169 -16.10 1.46 27.92
C VAL A 169 -15.94 2.98 27.87
N GLU A 170 -14.70 3.45 27.96
CA GLU A 170 -14.33 4.82 27.63
C GLU A 170 -13.79 4.87 26.21
N ALA A 171 -14.28 5.81 25.39
CA ALA A 171 -13.85 6.01 24.02
C ALA A 171 -13.44 7.46 23.81
N GLU A 172 -12.21 7.66 23.34
CA GLU A 172 -11.73 8.94 22.82
C GLU A 172 -11.84 8.92 21.30
N LEU A 173 -12.49 9.95 20.74
CA LEU A 173 -12.72 10.07 19.31
C LEU A 173 -11.94 11.27 18.80
N ALA A 174 -11.13 11.05 17.76
CA ALA A 174 -10.53 12.10 16.97
C ALA A 174 -11.05 11.97 15.53
N TRP A 175 -11.33 13.11 14.90
CA TRP A 175 -11.72 13.17 13.48
C TRP A 175 -10.93 14.26 12.77
N ILE A 176 -10.80 14.09 11.46
CA ILE A 176 -10.18 15.07 10.58
C ILE A 176 -11.26 15.58 9.62
N GLU A 177 -11.55 16.88 9.70
CA GLU A 177 -12.39 17.51 8.70
C GLU A 177 -11.54 17.84 7.46
N ARG A 178 -11.86 17.22 6.32
CA ARG A 178 -11.19 17.53 5.05
C ARG A 178 -11.54 18.96 4.66
N PHE A 179 -10.59 19.88 4.80
CA PHE A 179 -10.78 21.29 4.42
C PHE A 179 -11.15 21.39 2.94
N ARG A 180 -12.38 21.81 2.66
CA ARG A 180 -12.83 22.16 1.31
C ARG A 180 -12.35 23.58 0.99
N SER A 181 -11.24 23.65 0.27
CA SER A 181 -10.80 24.88 -0.39
C SER A 181 -11.90 25.36 -1.34
N ASP A 182 -12.13 26.67 -1.39
CA ASP A 182 -13.03 27.30 -2.36
C ASP A 182 -12.44 27.33 -3.78
N LEU A 183 -11.14 27.03 -3.93
CA LEU A 183 -10.50 26.71 -5.20
C LEU A 183 -10.49 25.19 -5.37
N GLY A 184 -11.19 24.64 -6.36
CA GLY A 184 -11.08 23.25 -6.79
C GLY A 184 -9.89 23.08 -7.74
N VAL A 185 -9.15 21.99 -7.61
CA VAL A 185 -8.07 21.61 -8.54
C VAL A 185 -8.18 20.11 -8.79
N SER A 186 -8.31 19.72 -10.06
CA SER A 186 -8.32 18.31 -10.49
C SER A 186 -7.31 18.09 -11.61
N LEU A 187 -6.79 16.87 -11.66
CA LEU A 187 -5.80 16.42 -12.64
C LEU A 187 -6.41 15.31 -13.52
N ASN A 188 -5.92 15.13 -14.75
CA ASN A 188 -6.33 14.03 -15.63
C ASN A 188 -5.58 12.70 -15.34
N GLY A 189 -5.28 12.46 -14.07
CA GLY A 189 -4.75 11.18 -13.57
C GLY A 189 -5.79 10.50 -12.68
N LEU A 190 -5.45 9.33 -12.15
CA LEU A 190 -6.27 8.65 -11.16
C LEU A 190 -6.11 9.35 -9.81
N GLY A 191 -7.18 9.94 -9.29
CA GLY A 191 -7.22 10.71 -8.05
C GLY A 191 -7.98 9.96 -6.96
N PHE A 192 -7.33 9.59 -5.86
CA PHE A 192 -8.04 8.92 -4.76
C PHE A 192 -7.44 9.21 -3.39
N TYR A 193 -8.31 9.25 -2.37
CA TYR A 193 -7.87 9.31 -0.98
C TYR A 193 -7.39 7.95 -0.47
N LEU A 194 -6.33 8.00 0.33
CA LEU A 194 -5.93 6.89 1.19
C LEU A 194 -6.79 6.91 2.47
N MET A 195 -6.93 5.75 3.13
CA MET A 195 -7.69 5.59 4.37
C MET A 195 -7.02 6.21 5.61
N ASP A 196 -5.92 6.95 5.43
CA ASP A 196 -5.36 7.82 6.48
C ASP A 196 -5.97 9.23 6.45
N ASP A 197 -6.99 9.43 5.61
CA ASP A 197 -7.85 10.61 5.45
C ASP A 197 -7.16 11.94 5.15
N THR A 198 -5.84 11.93 5.03
CA THR A 198 -4.99 13.12 4.85
C THR A 198 -4.28 13.09 3.52
N ASN A 199 -3.97 11.91 2.99
CA ASN A 199 -3.24 11.77 1.75
C ASN A 199 -4.18 11.53 0.57
N HIS A 200 -4.25 12.52 -0.32
CA HIS A 200 -4.79 12.36 -1.67
C HIS A 200 -3.66 11.94 -2.60
N ARG A 201 -3.89 10.91 -3.42
CA ARG A 201 -2.95 10.47 -4.43
C ARG A 201 -3.46 10.87 -5.80
N ASP A 202 -2.65 11.63 -6.52
CA ASP A 202 -2.82 11.90 -7.94
C ASP A 202 -1.80 11.07 -8.72
N LEU A 203 -2.27 10.02 -9.40
CA LEU A 203 -1.43 9.04 -10.09
C LEU A 203 -1.59 9.14 -11.61
N PHE A 204 -0.46 9.34 -12.28
CA PHE A 204 -0.32 9.16 -13.71
C PHE A 204 0.40 7.83 -14.00
N VAL A 205 0.05 7.20 -15.10
CA VAL A 205 0.80 6.06 -15.64
C VAL A 205 1.27 6.45 -17.03
N ALA A 206 2.57 6.28 -17.29
CA ALA A 206 3.17 6.69 -18.54
C ALA A 206 4.17 5.66 -19.04
N ARG A 207 4.31 5.59 -20.36
CA ARG A 207 5.41 4.84 -20.98
C ARG A 207 6.70 5.64 -20.90
N PRO A 208 7.84 4.99 -20.59
CA PRO A 208 9.14 5.65 -20.66
C PRO A 208 9.38 6.32 -22.01
N GLY A 209 9.72 7.60 -21.98
CA GLY A 209 10.08 8.38 -23.16
C GLY A 209 8.89 8.81 -24.04
N GLU A 210 7.65 8.50 -23.69
CA GLU A 210 6.46 8.99 -24.39
C GLU A 210 5.94 10.30 -23.79
N GLU A 211 5.14 11.02 -24.56
CA GLU A 211 4.50 12.25 -24.11
C GLU A 211 3.25 11.94 -23.26
N LEU A 212 3.26 12.41 -22.02
CA LEU A 212 2.16 12.36 -21.06
C LEU A 212 1.52 13.75 -20.94
N PRO A 213 0.26 13.94 -21.36
CA PRO A 213 -0.45 15.19 -21.12
C PRO A 213 -0.84 15.30 -19.63
N VAL A 214 -0.38 16.36 -18.98
CA VAL A 214 -0.80 16.76 -17.62
C VAL A 214 -1.74 17.95 -17.74
N LYS A 215 -3.04 17.69 -17.60
CA LYS A 215 -4.12 18.68 -17.62
C LYS A 215 -4.48 19.03 -16.19
N VAL A 216 -4.49 20.33 -15.91
CA VAL A 216 -4.84 20.89 -14.60
C VAL A 216 -6.11 21.69 -14.78
N THR A 217 -7.20 21.21 -14.18
CA THR A 217 -8.49 21.89 -14.19
C THR A 217 -8.70 22.61 -12.87
N ILE A 218 -9.06 23.89 -12.96
CA ILE A 218 -9.24 24.80 -11.83
C ILE A 218 -10.69 25.28 -11.83
N GLU A 219 -11.36 25.22 -10.69
CA GLU A 219 -12.77 25.63 -10.55
C GLU A 219 -13.03 26.32 -9.21
N GLY A 220 -14.23 26.90 -9.04
CA GLY A 220 -14.64 27.53 -7.79
C GLY A 220 -14.28 29.03 -7.74
N ARG A 221 -13.56 29.47 -6.72
CA ARG A 221 -13.24 30.90 -6.52
C ARG A 221 -12.46 31.48 -7.71
N ALA A 222 -12.49 32.80 -7.83
CA ALA A 222 -11.67 33.50 -8.80
C ALA A 222 -10.18 33.16 -8.61
N PHE A 223 -9.51 32.91 -9.73
CA PHE A 223 -8.09 32.62 -9.82
C PHE A 223 -7.52 33.42 -10.99
N ASP A 224 -6.49 34.23 -10.77
CA ASP A 224 -5.72 34.90 -11.82
C ASP A 224 -4.24 34.72 -11.50
N GLY A 225 -3.65 33.66 -12.04
CA GLY A 225 -2.38 33.17 -11.56
C GLY A 225 -1.63 32.34 -12.57
N THR A 226 -0.54 31.73 -12.09
CA THR A 226 0.29 30.83 -12.86
C THR A 226 0.23 29.41 -12.32
N VAL A 227 0.32 28.45 -13.22
CA VAL A 227 0.43 27.02 -12.94
C VAL A 227 1.79 26.55 -13.45
N THR A 228 2.50 25.74 -12.67
CA THR A 228 3.81 25.16 -13.03
C THR A 228 3.88 23.70 -12.60
N LEU A 229 4.74 22.91 -13.26
CA LEU A 229 5.17 21.60 -12.78
C LEU A 229 6.53 21.75 -12.11
N GLU A 230 6.64 21.37 -10.84
CA GLU A 230 7.87 21.49 -10.03
C GLU A 230 8.32 20.12 -9.49
N GLY A 231 9.59 20.03 -9.08
CA GLY A 231 10.13 18.81 -8.48
C GLY A 231 10.27 17.62 -9.43
N LEU A 232 10.26 17.86 -10.74
CA LEU A 232 10.46 16.82 -11.75
C LEU A 232 11.87 16.19 -11.61
N PRO A 233 11.99 14.86 -11.79
CA PRO A 233 13.29 14.19 -11.85
C PRO A 233 14.22 14.74 -12.93
N ASP A 234 15.53 14.63 -12.69
CA ASP A 234 16.54 15.03 -13.67
C ASP A 234 16.35 14.31 -15.01
N GLY A 235 16.42 15.07 -16.10
CA GLY A 235 16.26 14.57 -17.47
C GLY A 235 14.80 14.52 -17.96
N TRP A 236 13.81 14.69 -17.09
CA TRP A 236 12.41 14.77 -17.51
C TRP A 236 12.14 16.13 -18.17
N LEU A 237 11.41 16.10 -19.28
CA LEU A 237 11.09 17.32 -20.05
C LEU A 237 9.64 17.70 -19.81
N ALA A 238 9.38 18.94 -19.42
CA ALA A 238 8.02 19.47 -19.31
C ALA A 238 7.89 20.76 -20.12
N GLY A 239 6.82 20.86 -20.91
CA GLY A 239 6.51 22.01 -21.73
C GLY A 239 5.04 22.41 -21.67
N PRO A 240 4.69 23.70 -21.60
CA PRO A 240 5.59 24.82 -21.33
C PRO A 240 6.06 24.84 -19.86
N ALA A 241 7.07 25.66 -19.52
CA ALA A 241 7.56 25.76 -18.13
C ALA A 241 6.51 26.36 -17.15
N SER A 242 5.59 27.18 -17.67
CA SER A 242 4.49 27.78 -16.90
C SER A 242 3.29 28.06 -17.81
N GLN A 243 2.09 27.94 -17.25
CA GLN A 243 0.83 28.33 -17.89
C GLN A 243 0.17 29.44 -17.08
N ALA A 244 -0.34 30.49 -17.73
CA ALA A 244 -1.25 31.42 -17.07
C ALA A 244 -2.65 30.78 -17.04
N ALA A 245 -3.36 30.90 -15.91
CA ALA A 245 -4.74 30.46 -15.82
C ALA A 245 -5.59 31.56 -15.17
N ARG A 246 -6.78 31.77 -15.75
CA ARG A 246 -7.78 32.71 -15.26
C ARG A 246 -9.13 32.01 -15.19
N GLY A 247 -9.69 31.93 -14.00
CA GLY A 247 -10.97 31.27 -13.75
C GLY A 247 -11.80 32.01 -12.70
N GLY A 248 -13.07 31.66 -12.61
CA GLY A 248 -14.02 32.21 -11.63
C GLY A 248 -15.41 31.63 -11.85
N GLY A 249 -15.78 30.67 -11.01
CA GLY A 249 -17.00 29.88 -11.13
C GLY A 249 -16.84 28.69 -12.07
N GLU A 250 -16.65 28.95 -13.38
CA GLU A 250 -16.50 27.89 -14.39
C GLU A 250 -15.11 27.24 -14.38
N ALA A 251 -15.07 25.96 -14.75
CA ALA A 251 -13.84 25.18 -14.83
C ALA A 251 -12.92 25.68 -15.95
N THR A 252 -11.66 25.94 -15.62
CA THR A 252 -10.60 26.34 -16.55
C THR A 252 -9.51 25.29 -16.57
N THR A 253 -9.16 24.77 -17.75
CA THR A 253 -8.11 23.75 -17.90
C THR A 253 -6.89 24.33 -18.59
N VAL A 254 -5.71 24.14 -17.98
CA VAL A 254 -4.41 24.33 -18.63
C VAL A 254 -3.73 22.98 -18.85
N SER A 255 -2.81 22.90 -19.81
CA SER A 255 -2.15 21.64 -20.17
C SER A 255 -0.64 21.80 -20.26
N PHE A 256 0.05 20.76 -19.82
CA PHE A 256 1.48 20.53 -19.95
C PHE A 256 1.72 19.21 -20.69
N SER A 257 2.82 19.17 -21.41
CA SER A 257 3.39 18.00 -22.06
C SER A 257 4.57 17.56 -21.22
N LEU A 258 4.44 16.45 -20.50
CA LEU A 258 5.50 15.85 -19.68
C LEU A 258 6.05 14.65 -20.43
N ARG A 259 7.37 14.53 -20.53
CA ARG A 259 8.05 13.36 -21.10
C ARG A 259 8.85 12.67 -20.00
N PRO A 260 8.22 11.74 -19.26
CA PRO A 260 8.91 11.00 -18.21
C PRO A 260 9.81 9.93 -18.84
N ASP A 261 10.95 9.64 -18.22
CA ASP A 261 11.91 8.64 -18.70
C ASP A 261 12.50 7.85 -17.53
N GLY A 262 12.92 6.61 -17.80
CA GLY A 262 13.44 5.68 -16.80
C GLY A 262 12.94 4.24 -16.98
N PRO A 263 13.35 3.33 -16.08
CA PRO A 263 12.95 1.93 -16.17
C PRO A 263 11.46 1.73 -15.82
N GLN A 264 10.88 0.65 -16.34
CA GLN A 264 9.56 0.15 -15.92
C GLN A 264 9.54 -0.10 -14.40
N GLY A 265 8.44 0.26 -13.74
CA GLY A 265 8.29 0.20 -12.28
C GLY A 265 8.94 1.36 -11.52
N LEU A 266 9.53 2.35 -12.20
CA LEU A 266 9.94 3.60 -11.54
C LEU A 266 8.69 4.37 -11.09
N ILE A 267 8.73 4.82 -9.83
CA ILE A 267 7.76 5.76 -9.26
C ILE A 267 8.51 7.08 -9.06
N ALA A 268 8.00 8.16 -9.66
CA ALA A 268 8.59 9.48 -9.49
C ALA A 268 7.54 10.51 -9.04
N PRO A 269 7.81 11.28 -7.97
CA PRO A 269 6.93 12.36 -7.56
C PRO A 269 7.19 13.63 -8.37
N PHE A 270 6.19 14.51 -8.44
CA PHE A 270 6.29 15.90 -8.86
C PHE A 270 5.17 16.71 -8.21
N GLU A 271 5.19 18.02 -8.35
CA GLU A 271 4.15 18.90 -7.82
C GLU A 271 3.52 19.75 -8.92
N VAL A 272 2.20 19.89 -8.89
CA VAL A 272 1.49 20.94 -9.62
C VAL A 272 1.35 22.13 -8.68
N VAL A 273 1.94 23.26 -9.04
CA VAL A 273 1.99 24.46 -8.19
C VAL A 273 1.17 25.57 -8.82
N LEU A 274 0.19 26.08 -8.08
CA LEU A 274 -0.67 27.19 -8.47
C LEU A 274 -0.31 28.42 -7.63
N ARG A 275 -0.01 29.55 -8.28
CA ARG A 275 0.35 30.82 -7.63
C ARG A 275 -0.58 31.94 -8.05
N ASP A 276 -1.19 32.60 -7.07
CA ASP A 276 -2.14 33.70 -7.24
C ASP A 276 -1.83 34.79 -6.20
N GLY A 277 -1.09 35.81 -6.64
CA GLY A 277 -0.53 36.84 -5.74
C GLY A 277 0.39 36.24 -4.67
N ALA A 278 -0.01 36.36 -3.40
CA ALA A 278 0.71 35.80 -2.26
C ALA A 278 0.27 34.38 -1.87
N ARG A 279 -0.77 33.83 -2.54
CA ARG A 279 -1.27 32.48 -2.27
C ARG A 279 -0.54 31.47 -3.14
N GLU A 280 -0.12 30.37 -2.54
CA GLU A 280 0.47 29.22 -3.23
C GLU A 280 -0.27 27.94 -2.80
N ARG A 281 -0.64 27.12 -3.78
CA ARG A 281 -1.15 25.77 -3.55
C ARG A 281 -0.28 24.77 -4.28
N ARG A 282 0.22 23.77 -3.56
CA ARG A 282 0.96 22.62 -4.11
C ARG A 282 0.08 21.39 -4.09
N ILE A 283 0.01 20.69 -5.21
CA ILE A 283 -0.68 19.41 -5.37
C ILE A 283 0.39 18.36 -5.66
N PRO A 284 0.64 17.41 -4.73
CA PRO A 284 1.57 16.32 -5.00
C PRO A 284 0.96 15.36 -6.02
N ALA A 285 1.75 14.96 -7.01
CA ALA A 285 1.39 13.97 -8.01
C ALA A 285 2.54 12.98 -8.21
N GLN A 286 2.22 11.81 -8.76
CA GLN A 286 3.20 10.76 -9.03
C GLN A 286 3.00 10.19 -10.42
N VAL A 287 4.09 9.78 -11.04
CA VAL A 287 4.10 9.00 -12.29
C VAL A 287 4.61 7.60 -11.98
N LEU A 288 3.84 6.58 -12.37
CA LEU A 288 4.31 5.22 -12.55
C LEU A 288 4.77 5.04 -14.00
N LEU A 289 6.05 4.69 -14.19
CA LEU A 289 6.52 4.24 -15.50
C LEU A 289 6.09 2.80 -15.73
N ALA A 290 5.10 2.61 -16.60
CA ALA A 290 4.63 1.30 -17.02
C ALA A 290 4.11 1.34 -18.47
N ASP A 291 4.36 0.28 -19.24
CA ASP A 291 3.71 0.07 -20.54
C ASP A 291 2.26 -0.41 -20.36
N ALA A 292 1.46 0.43 -19.69
CA ALA A 292 0.07 0.11 -19.41
C ALA A 292 -0.71 -0.04 -20.72
N ALA A 293 -1.43 -1.15 -20.83
CA ALA A 293 -2.37 -1.40 -21.90
C ALA A 293 -3.66 -0.59 -21.72
N LEU A 294 -4.03 -0.26 -20.48
CA LEU A 294 -5.24 0.49 -20.15
C LEU A 294 -5.03 1.24 -18.84
N VAL A 295 -5.48 2.49 -18.78
CA VAL A 295 -5.74 3.23 -17.55
C VAL A 295 -7.00 4.05 -17.77
N ALA A 296 -8.01 3.87 -16.94
CA ALA A 296 -9.31 4.53 -17.13
C ALA A 296 -10.06 4.69 -15.82
N GLU A 297 -10.84 5.77 -15.75
CA GLU A 297 -11.97 5.87 -14.83
C GLU A 297 -13.05 4.90 -15.28
N ALA A 298 -13.64 4.17 -14.34
CA ALA A 298 -14.57 3.10 -14.65
C ALA A 298 -15.90 3.63 -15.19
N GLU A 299 -16.34 4.82 -14.77
CA GLU A 299 -17.56 5.48 -15.24
C GLU A 299 -17.43 6.05 -16.67
N ALA A 300 -16.21 6.28 -17.15
CA ALA A 300 -15.95 6.85 -18.47
C ALA A 300 -15.99 5.81 -19.60
N THR A 301 -16.20 4.54 -19.25
CA THR A 301 -16.19 3.40 -20.17
C THR A 301 -17.56 3.14 -20.81
N GLU A 302 -17.65 2.17 -21.73
CA GLU A 302 -18.94 1.70 -22.23
C GLU A 302 -19.63 0.84 -21.16
N LEU A 303 -20.73 1.37 -20.58
CA LEU A 303 -21.54 0.69 -19.57
C LEU A 303 -22.80 0.11 -20.19
N SER A 304 -23.15 -1.13 -19.81
CA SER A 304 -24.39 -1.78 -20.26
C SER A 304 -24.98 -2.73 -19.20
N GLY A 305 -26.22 -3.17 -19.42
CA GLY A 305 -26.97 -3.97 -18.45
C GLY A 305 -27.30 -3.15 -17.20
N GLY A 306 -27.04 -3.71 -16.02
CA GLY A 306 -27.25 -3.05 -14.72
C GLY A 306 -26.15 -2.08 -14.28
N ALA A 307 -25.13 -1.84 -15.11
CA ALA A 307 -24.03 -0.92 -14.80
C ALA A 307 -24.39 0.52 -15.16
N ARG A 308 -24.15 1.47 -14.26
CA ARG A 308 -24.45 2.90 -14.46
C ARG A 308 -23.43 3.80 -13.75
N PRO A 309 -23.19 5.02 -14.25
CA PRO A 309 -22.36 5.98 -13.54
C PRO A 309 -23.10 6.55 -12.33
N VAL A 310 -22.38 6.80 -11.24
CA VAL A 310 -22.85 7.43 -10.01
C VAL A 310 -21.83 8.47 -9.55
N GLU A 311 -22.27 9.69 -9.29
CA GLU A 311 -21.39 10.76 -8.76
C GLU A 311 -21.01 10.49 -7.31
N GLU A 312 -19.72 10.59 -6.98
CA GLU A 312 -19.17 10.46 -5.63
C GLU A 312 -17.91 11.34 -5.54
N GLN A 313 -17.97 12.46 -4.82
CA GLN A 313 -16.93 13.51 -4.86
C GLN A 313 -15.54 13.08 -4.35
N THR A 314 -15.46 11.96 -3.64
CA THR A 314 -14.23 11.41 -3.07
C THR A 314 -13.52 10.43 -4.00
N ASN A 315 -14.12 10.16 -5.16
CA ASN A 315 -13.64 9.21 -6.14
C ASN A 315 -12.83 9.85 -7.24
N SER A 316 -12.07 9.00 -7.92
CA SER A 316 -11.38 9.35 -9.15
C SER A 316 -12.43 9.75 -10.18
N GLY A 317 -12.14 10.77 -10.99
CA GLY A 317 -13.13 11.33 -11.92
C GLY A 317 -14.39 11.96 -11.29
N LEU A 318 -14.51 12.00 -9.95
CA LEU A 318 -15.69 12.42 -9.18
C LEU A 318 -16.92 11.51 -9.35
N ALA A 319 -16.73 10.30 -9.86
CA ALA A 319 -17.80 9.34 -10.11
C ALA A 319 -17.28 7.90 -10.03
N HIS A 320 -18.17 6.94 -10.22
CA HIS A 320 -17.83 5.52 -10.34
C HIS A 320 -18.91 4.78 -11.11
N ALA A 321 -18.60 3.58 -11.59
CA ALA A 321 -19.58 2.66 -12.14
C ALA A 321 -20.18 1.80 -11.03
N GLU A 322 -21.49 1.89 -10.79
CA GLU A 322 -22.24 1.04 -9.87
C GLU A 322 -23.00 -0.05 -10.65
N VAL A 323 -22.97 -1.28 -10.13
CA VAL A 323 -23.65 -2.45 -10.71
C VAL A 323 -24.78 -2.89 -9.77
N GLY A 324 -26.01 -2.43 -10.05
CA GLY A 324 -27.19 -2.74 -9.24
C GLY A 324 -27.83 -4.09 -9.54
N GLU A 325 -27.64 -4.56 -10.77
CA GLU A 325 -27.96 -5.89 -11.30
C GLU A 325 -26.87 -6.30 -12.29
N ALA A 326 -26.90 -7.51 -12.85
CA ALA A 326 -25.86 -7.97 -13.77
C ALA A 326 -25.57 -6.94 -14.88
N GLY A 327 -24.32 -6.50 -14.98
CA GLY A 327 -23.92 -5.40 -15.85
C GLY A 327 -22.50 -5.56 -16.38
N THR A 328 -22.15 -4.79 -17.40
CA THR A 328 -20.87 -4.89 -18.08
C THR A 328 -20.20 -3.53 -18.18
N LEU A 329 -18.89 -3.51 -17.87
CA LEU A 329 -17.99 -2.40 -18.15
C LEU A 329 -17.05 -2.83 -19.29
N ALA A 330 -17.07 -2.13 -20.43
CA ALA A 330 -16.30 -2.52 -21.60
C ALA A 330 -15.25 -1.46 -22.01
N PHE A 331 -13.98 -1.84 -21.90
CA PHE A 331 -12.82 -1.01 -22.15
C PHE A 331 -12.12 -1.40 -23.45
N THR A 332 -11.32 -0.48 -23.99
CA THR A 332 -10.35 -0.78 -25.06
C THR A 332 -8.94 -0.75 -24.48
N ALA A 333 -8.30 -1.91 -24.40
CA ALA A 333 -6.89 -2.02 -24.05
C ALA A 333 -6.01 -1.93 -25.31
N GLN A 334 -4.84 -1.30 -25.20
CA GLN A 334 -3.87 -1.12 -26.29
C GLN A 334 -2.43 -1.42 -25.82
N PRO A 335 -2.11 -2.69 -25.52
CA PRO A 335 -0.72 -3.12 -25.32
C PRO A 335 0.14 -2.79 -26.55
N THR A 336 1.32 -2.21 -26.32
CA THR A 336 2.27 -1.91 -27.42
C THR A 336 3.13 -3.11 -27.78
N GLN A 337 3.31 -4.05 -26.84
CA GLN A 337 4.03 -5.30 -26.98
C GLN A 337 3.16 -6.46 -26.51
N PRO A 338 3.30 -7.66 -27.10
CA PRO A 338 2.63 -8.84 -26.59
C PRO A 338 3.19 -9.21 -25.20
N GLY A 339 2.32 -9.67 -24.30
CA GLY A 339 2.74 -10.22 -23.01
C GLY A 339 1.64 -10.36 -21.98
N THR A 340 2.05 -10.86 -20.81
CA THR A 340 1.18 -11.04 -19.65
C THR A 340 0.95 -9.71 -18.93
N HIS A 341 -0.31 -9.42 -18.65
CA HIS A 341 -0.75 -8.24 -17.91
C HIS A 341 -1.53 -8.64 -16.65
N ALA A 342 -1.54 -7.73 -15.68
CA ALA A 342 -2.39 -7.81 -14.50
C ALA A 342 -3.41 -6.66 -14.53
N LEU A 343 -4.67 -6.99 -14.27
CA LEU A 343 -5.76 -6.04 -14.14
C LEU A 343 -5.87 -5.59 -12.68
N TRP A 344 -5.83 -4.29 -12.48
CA TRP A 344 -5.93 -3.60 -11.20
C TRP A 344 -7.24 -2.82 -11.18
N LEU A 345 -8.03 -3.02 -10.13
CA LEU A 345 -9.39 -2.50 -10.01
C LEU A 345 -9.55 -1.78 -8.68
N ARG A 346 -9.85 -0.49 -8.69
CA ARG A 346 -10.35 0.19 -7.49
C ARG A 346 -11.84 -0.13 -7.38
N MET A 347 -12.19 -1.06 -6.51
CA MET A 347 -13.53 -1.63 -6.39
C MET A 347 -14.02 -1.60 -4.94
N LYS A 348 -15.29 -1.26 -4.78
CA LYS A 348 -16.06 -1.30 -3.54
C LYS A 348 -17.15 -2.36 -3.67
N LEU A 349 -17.37 -3.13 -2.60
CA LEU A 349 -18.44 -4.15 -2.54
C LEU A 349 -19.53 -3.69 -1.58
N SER A 350 -20.80 -3.94 -1.91
CA SER A 350 -21.89 -3.88 -0.94
C SER A 350 -22.10 -5.24 -0.26
N GLU A 351 -22.88 -5.27 0.81
CA GLU A 351 -23.23 -6.51 1.50
C GLU A 351 -23.83 -7.54 0.50
N GLY A 352 -23.27 -8.76 0.48
CA GLY A 352 -23.63 -9.80 -0.49
C GLY A 352 -22.93 -9.70 -1.84
N GLY A 353 -22.19 -8.62 -2.12
CA GLY A 353 -21.34 -8.48 -3.29
C GLY A 353 -20.20 -9.51 -3.31
N ALA A 354 -19.81 -9.95 -4.51
CA ALA A 354 -18.78 -10.97 -4.71
C ALA A 354 -17.50 -10.38 -5.27
N THR A 355 -16.36 -11.03 -5.03
CA THR A 355 -15.10 -10.74 -5.74
C THR A 355 -14.93 -11.59 -6.99
N ARG A 356 -15.94 -12.42 -7.30
CA ARG A 356 -16.04 -13.22 -8.50
C ARG A 356 -16.86 -12.48 -9.55
N PHE A 357 -16.39 -12.50 -10.78
CA PHE A 357 -17.05 -11.93 -11.95
C PHE A 357 -16.48 -12.61 -13.19
N SER A 358 -17.08 -12.36 -14.36
CA SER A 358 -16.53 -12.84 -15.62
C SER A 358 -15.68 -11.76 -16.26
N LEU A 359 -14.50 -12.13 -16.75
CA LEU A 359 -13.67 -11.30 -17.62
C LEU A 359 -13.84 -11.80 -19.06
N ARG A 360 -14.17 -10.90 -19.99
CA ARG A 360 -14.13 -11.19 -21.43
C ARG A 360 -12.99 -10.44 -22.10
N VAL A 361 -12.22 -11.14 -22.91
CA VAL A 361 -11.20 -10.55 -23.78
C VAL A 361 -11.51 -10.96 -25.21
N ASP A 362 -11.82 -9.99 -26.06
CA ASP A 362 -12.22 -10.21 -27.46
C ASP A 362 -13.34 -11.27 -27.64
N GLY A 363 -14.25 -11.35 -26.66
CA GLY A 363 -15.37 -12.28 -26.64
C GLY A 363 -15.09 -13.63 -25.96
N GLU A 364 -13.84 -13.95 -25.63
CA GLU A 364 -13.51 -15.13 -24.83
C GLU A 364 -13.75 -14.85 -23.35
N GLU A 365 -14.65 -15.61 -22.72
CA GLU A 365 -15.06 -15.43 -21.33
C GLU A 365 -14.37 -16.42 -20.39
N ARG A 366 -13.92 -15.91 -19.23
CA ARG A 366 -13.51 -16.74 -18.10
C ARG A 366 -14.05 -16.18 -16.79
N GLU A 367 -14.49 -17.07 -15.91
CA GLU A 367 -14.78 -16.71 -14.52
C GLU A 367 -13.47 -16.44 -13.79
N VAL A 368 -13.42 -15.32 -13.08
CA VAL A 368 -12.23 -14.88 -12.36
C VAL A 368 -12.59 -14.50 -10.94
N ARG A 369 -11.60 -14.55 -10.07
CA ARG A 369 -11.70 -14.03 -8.70
C ARG A 369 -10.64 -12.96 -8.52
N ALA A 370 -11.09 -11.72 -8.34
CA ALA A 370 -10.17 -10.66 -7.96
C ALA A 370 -9.66 -10.90 -6.54
N LEU A 371 -8.36 -10.67 -6.35
CA LEU A 371 -7.67 -10.80 -5.08
C LEU A 371 -7.51 -9.41 -4.47
N GLY A 372 -8.03 -9.22 -3.26
CA GLY A 372 -7.98 -7.93 -2.59
C GLY A 372 -6.52 -7.55 -2.34
N MET A 373 -6.15 -6.34 -2.71
CA MET A 373 -4.87 -5.79 -2.33
C MET A 373 -4.92 -5.26 -0.91
N ILE A 374 -3.76 -5.35 -0.30
CA ILE A 374 -3.54 -5.22 1.12
C ILE A 374 -2.14 -4.68 1.15
N GLY A 375 -1.93 -3.65 1.96
CA GLY A 375 -0.57 -3.34 2.36
C GLY A 375 0.08 -4.63 2.82
N PHE A 376 1.01 -5.12 1.99
CA PHE A 376 1.90 -6.27 2.12
C PHE A 376 1.27 -7.67 2.02
N SER A 377 1.37 -8.25 0.82
CA SER A 377 1.33 -9.70 0.60
C SER A 377 2.57 -10.36 1.21
N ASP A 378 2.38 -11.51 1.85
CA ASP A 378 3.47 -12.48 1.98
C ASP A 378 3.83 -12.97 0.58
N TRP A 379 4.80 -12.30 -0.05
CA TRP A 379 5.39 -12.64 -1.34
C TRP A 379 5.91 -14.09 -1.44
N THR A 380 6.06 -14.80 -0.30
CA THR A 380 6.49 -16.20 -0.24
C THR A 380 5.34 -17.21 -0.06
N SER A 381 4.12 -16.75 0.24
CA SER A 381 2.96 -17.61 0.48
C SER A 381 1.68 -17.07 -0.19
N PRO A 382 1.31 -17.58 -1.39
CA PRO A 382 0.09 -17.16 -2.09
C PRO A 382 -1.21 -17.47 -1.32
N THR A 383 -1.15 -18.35 -0.32
CA THR A 383 -2.29 -18.73 0.54
C THR A 383 -2.56 -17.76 1.70
N ASN A 384 -1.60 -16.90 2.06
CA ASN A 384 -1.65 -16.07 3.27
C ASN A 384 -1.66 -14.55 3.01
N ALA A 385 -1.93 -14.12 1.78
CA ALA A 385 -2.20 -12.72 1.48
C ALA A 385 -3.58 -12.33 2.05
N ALA A 386 -3.61 -11.75 3.26
CA ALA A 386 -4.84 -11.42 3.99
C ALA A 386 -5.03 -9.92 4.16
N THR A 387 -6.19 -9.36 3.73
CA THR A 387 -6.39 -7.90 3.73
C THR A 387 -6.44 -7.42 5.17
N LYS A 388 -6.13 -6.14 5.43
CA LYS A 388 -6.74 -5.47 6.57
C LYS A 388 -8.25 -5.43 6.29
N ILE A 389 -8.89 -6.58 6.46
CA ILE A 389 -10.31 -6.73 6.65
C ILE A 389 -10.42 -6.81 8.15
N PHE A 390 -11.11 -5.88 8.76
CA PHE A 390 -11.72 -6.14 10.05
C PHE A 390 -12.86 -7.14 9.80
N ALA A 391 -12.50 -8.40 9.50
CA ALA A 391 -13.42 -9.45 9.08
C ALA A 391 -14.49 -9.73 10.15
N HIS A 392 -14.20 -9.37 11.40
CA HIS A 392 -15.11 -9.45 12.54
C HIS A 392 -16.19 -8.36 12.57
N TYR A 393 -16.09 -7.31 11.74
CA TYR A 393 -16.99 -6.15 11.76
C TYR A 393 -17.75 -5.92 10.44
N GLY A 394 -17.68 -6.84 9.47
CA GLY A 394 -18.42 -6.74 8.20
C GLY A 394 -17.84 -5.78 7.17
N GLU A 395 -16.65 -5.24 7.41
CA GLU A 395 -16.00 -4.18 6.61
C GLU A 395 -15.36 -4.66 5.29
N MET A 396 -15.59 -5.93 4.89
CA MET A 396 -15.33 -6.32 3.49
C MET A 396 -16.20 -5.51 2.51
N TYR A 397 -17.22 -4.86 3.04
CA TYR A 397 -18.23 -4.11 2.32
C TYR A 397 -18.17 -2.62 2.68
N GLY A 398 -18.34 -1.74 1.69
CA GLY A 398 -18.48 -0.29 1.88
C GLY A 398 -17.22 0.55 1.69
N HIS A 399 -16.04 -0.05 1.47
CA HIS A 399 -14.79 0.69 1.25
C HIS A 399 -14.21 0.48 -0.15
N TRP A 400 -13.55 1.53 -0.66
CA TRP A 400 -12.77 1.47 -1.88
C TRP A 400 -11.44 0.76 -1.62
N LEU A 401 -11.25 -0.41 -2.23
CA LEU A 401 -10.01 -1.17 -2.17
C LEU A 401 -9.48 -1.38 -3.58
N TRP A 402 -8.17 -1.49 -3.70
CA TRP A 402 -7.59 -2.02 -4.94
C TRP A 402 -7.65 -3.54 -4.93
N TRP A 403 -7.94 -4.13 -6.09
CA TRP A 403 -8.00 -5.56 -6.33
C TRP A 403 -7.16 -5.88 -7.54
N ARG A 404 -6.54 -7.07 -7.54
CA ARG A 404 -5.68 -7.52 -8.62
C ARG A 404 -6.18 -8.83 -9.21
N LEU A 405 -6.11 -8.93 -10.53
CA LEU A 405 -6.35 -10.14 -11.30
C LEU A 405 -5.14 -10.40 -12.22
N PRO A 406 -4.33 -11.44 -11.97
CA PRO A 406 -3.17 -11.76 -12.79
C PRO A 406 -3.52 -12.45 -14.12
N GLU A 407 -2.48 -12.67 -14.93
CA GLU A 407 -2.43 -13.63 -16.04
C GLU A 407 -3.46 -13.33 -17.13
N ILE A 408 -3.46 -12.10 -17.61
CA ILE A 408 -4.19 -11.67 -18.81
C ILE A 408 -3.18 -11.57 -19.95
N GLU A 409 -3.14 -12.59 -20.80
CA GLU A 409 -2.31 -12.59 -22.01
C GLU A 409 -2.94 -11.71 -23.07
N LEU A 410 -2.20 -10.71 -23.57
CA LEU A 410 -2.63 -9.89 -24.68
C LEU A 410 -1.53 -9.80 -25.75
N PRO A 411 -1.86 -10.02 -27.04
CA PRO A 411 -1.04 -9.58 -28.17
C PRO A 411 -0.85 -8.05 -28.18
N ALA A 412 0.07 -7.54 -29.00
CA ALA A 412 0.12 -6.11 -29.29
C ALA A 412 -1.08 -5.70 -30.17
N GLY A 413 -1.62 -4.51 -29.92
CA GLY A 413 -2.76 -3.96 -30.66
C GLY A 413 -3.97 -3.68 -29.78
N ALA A 414 -5.09 -3.33 -30.40
CA ALA A 414 -6.31 -3.00 -29.67
C ALA A 414 -7.11 -4.27 -29.33
N HIS A 415 -7.54 -4.37 -28.07
CA HIS A 415 -8.31 -5.49 -27.53
C HIS A 415 -9.52 -4.96 -26.75
N ARG A 416 -10.68 -5.62 -26.88
CA ARG A 416 -11.86 -5.31 -26.06
C ARG A 416 -11.78 -6.12 -24.77
N VAL A 417 -11.75 -5.43 -23.64
CA VAL A 417 -11.70 -6.04 -22.30
C VAL A 417 -12.99 -5.68 -21.57
N GLU A 418 -13.78 -6.67 -21.19
CA GLU A 418 -15.06 -6.47 -20.53
C GLU A 418 -15.07 -7.13 -19.14
N ILE A 419 -15.56 -6.39 -18.15
CA ILE A 419 -15.84 -6.89 -16.81
C ILE A 419 -17.35 -7.09 -16.72
N VAL A 420 -17.79 -8.34 -16.62
CA VAL A 420 -19.20 -8.71 -16.43
C VAL A 420 -19.43 -8.95 -14.95
N ALA A 421 -19.98 -7.93 -14.31
CA ALA A 421 -20.14 -7.80 -12.88
C ALA A 421 -21.55 -8.18 -12.42
N GLY A 422 -21.64 -8.70 -11.19
CA GLY A 422 -22.89 -8.98 -10.49
C GLY A 422 -23.34 -7.79 -9.63
N ALA A 423 -24.56 -7.90 -9.11
CA ALA A 423 -25.12 -6.89 -8.21
C ALA A 423 -24.21 -6.66 -6.98
N GLY A 424 -24.08 -5.39 -6.58
CA GLY A 424 -23.33 -4.99 -5.39
C GLY A 424 -21.84 -4.79 -5.59
N GLN A 425 -21.40 -4.63 -6.85
CA GLN A 425 -20.04 -4.24 -7.18
C GLN A 425 -20.02 -2.79 -7.70
N SER A 426 -19.08 -1.99 -7.20
CA SER A 426 -18.83 -0.63 -7.67
C SER A 426 -17.36 -0.51 -8.07
N PHE A 427 -17.08 0.10 -9.22
CA PHE A 427 -15.73 0.26 -9.77
C PHE A 427 -15.46 1.75 -9.99
N ASP A 428 -14.33 2.23 -9.49
CA ASP A 428 -13.91 3.64 -9.58
C ASP A 428 -12.84 3.80 -10.66
N ALA A 429 -11.78 3.00 -10.60
CA ALA A 429 -10.68 3.07 -11.56
C ALA A 429 -10.21 1.68 -11.99
N VAL A 430 -9.67 1.60 -13.21
CA VAL A 430 -9.14 0.39 -13.83
C VAL A 430 -7.78 0.66 -14.46
N ALA A 431 -6.81 -0.22 -14.20
CA ALA A 431 -5.53 -0.23 -14.90
C ALA A 431 -5.15 -1.64 -15.34
N LEU A 432 -4.65 -1.80 -16.57
CA LEU A 432 -4.09 -3.05 -17.07
C LEU A 432 -2.59 -2.82 -17.28
N LEU A 433 -1.79 -3.31 -16.34
CA LEU A 433 -0.36 -3.07 -16.27
C LEU A 433 0.42 -4.33 -16.70
N PRO A 434 1.62 -4.21 -17.28
CA PRO A 434 2.49 -5.36 -17.51
C PRO A 434 2.74 -6.13 -16.22
N GLN A 435 2.61 -7.45 -16.28
CA GLN A 435 2.85 -8.33 -15.13
C GLN A 435 4.35 -8.67 -15.04
N THR A 436 5.15 -7.72 -14.58
CA THR A 436 6.57 -7.92 -14.23
C THR A 436 6.79 -7.69 -12.75
N GLN A 437 7.88 -8.23 -12.20
CA GLN A 437 8.19 -8.06 -10.77
C GLN A 437 8.33 -6.57 -10.39
N GLU A 438 8.94 -5.77 -11.27
CA GLU A 438 9.19 -4.34 -11.04
C GLU A 438 7.89 -3.54 -11.05
N VAL A 439 7.04 -3.76 -12.06
CA VAL A 439 5.76 -3.05 -12.21
C VAL A 439 4.77 -3.50 -11.15
N ASP A 440 4.67 -4.79 -10.85
CA ASP A 440 3.82 -5.30 -9.77
C ASP A 440 4.24 -4.69 -8.43
N ARG A 441 5.54 -4.68 -8.10
CA ARG A 441 6.03 -4.06 -6.85
C ARG A 441 5.68 -2.58 -6.78
N ALA A 442 5.86 -1.85 -7.88
CA ALA A 442 5.56 -0.43 -7.94
C ALA A 442 4.05 -0.15 -7.82
N ALA A 443 3.22 -0.91 -8.54
CA ALA A 443 1.77 -0.84 -8.46
C ALA A 443 1.28 -1.19 -7.04
N MET A 444 1.83 -2.22 -6.39
CA MET A 444 1.54 -2.54 -4.99
C MET A 444 1.85 -1.36 -4.04
N ASN A 445 2.97 -0.66 -4.27
CA ASN A 445 3.39 0.51 -3.48
C ASN A 445 2.56 1.76 -3.75
N LEU A 446 1.86 1.86 -4.87
CA LEU A 446 1.05 3.03 -5.24
C LEU A 446 -0.45 2.80 -4.97
N LEU A 447 -0.93 1.62 -5.34
CA LEU A 447 -2.33 1.22 -5.31
C LEU A 447 -2.70 0.55 -3.98
N HIS A 448 -2.07 0.97 -2.88
CA HIS A 448 -2.48 0.56 -1.54
C HIS A 448 -3.45 1.60 -0.98
N THR A 449 -4.51 1.14 -0.31
CA THR A 449 -5.48 2.05 0.33
C THR A 449 -5.03 2.51 1.72
N TRP A 450 -4.04 1.85 2.33
CA TRP A 450 -3.60 2.11 3.70
C TRP A 450 -2.18 2.65 3.74
N SER A 451 -2.02 3.93 4.05
CA SER A 451 -0.73 4.52 4.42
C SER A 451 -0.67 4.65 5.94
N PHE A 452 0.49 4.36 6.56
CA PHE A 452 0.75 4.82 7.91
C PHE A 452 1.94 5.78 7.91
N ALA A 453 1.72 7.02 8.32
CA ALA A 453 2.79 7.94 8.68
C ALA A 453 2.97 7.92 10.21
N PRO A 454 4.12 7.47 10.76
CA PRO A 454 4.31 7.32 12.21
C PRO A 454 4.40 8.64 13.00
N TRP A 455 4.24 9.80 12.35
CA TRP A 455 4.61 11.11 12.94
C TRP A 455 3.55 11.78 13.81
N LEU A 456 2.39 11.16 14.05
CA LEU A 456 1.30 11.77 14.82
C LEU A 456 0.97 11.07 16.15
N LEU A 457 1.77 10.10 16.61
CA LEU A 457 1.63 9.65 18.00
C LEU A 457 2.26 10.72 18.92
N PRO A 458 1.49 11.35 19.83
CA PRO A 458 2.10 12.13 20.90
C PRO A 458 2.96 11.16 21.72
N MET A 459 4.26 11.48 21.87
CA MET A 459 5.05 10.95 22.97
C MET A 459 4.55 11.49 24.29
#